data_AF-A0A953HQ90-F1
#
_entry.id   AF-A0A953HQ90-F1
#
_cell.length_a   1.000
_cell.length_b   1.000
_cell.length_c   1.000
_cell.angle_alpha   90.00
_cell.angle_beta   90.00
_cell.angle_gamma   90.00
#
_symmetry.space_group_name_H-M   'P 1'
#
loop_
_entity.id
_entity.type
_entity.pdbx_description
1 polymer ?
#
loop_
_entity_poly.entity_id
_entity_poly.type
_entity_poly.pdbx_seq_one_letter_code
_entity_poly.pdbx_strand_id
1 'polypeptide(L)'
;MRRADRLFQIIQVLRRSSKPLTADAMAAELETSKRTIYRDIATLMGQRVPIRGEAGLGYVLEGGFDLPPLMLTSDEIEAAVLGAQWVAGRGDPALARAARDLVAKIAATVPERLRPVVLEPAVASPPVWEPRKQDVLDMARVRAWIHAGRKLTLQYRDEQERETRRTLWPFLIGYRETTRLLVGWCEMRGDFRTFRTDRVLEAEFLEDRYPARPAVLRARWQAAKEAEWRARGCDGPPPPRPQ
;
A
#
# COMPACT_ATOMS: atom_id res chain seq x y z
N MET A 1 -7.51 8.50 -30.93
CA MET A 1 -6.71 8.73 -29.70
C MET A 1 -5.49 9.60 -30.01
N ARG A 2 -5.21 10.64 -29.19
CA ARG A 2 -4.01 11.47 -29.37
C ARG A 2 -2.75 10.65 -29.05
N ARG A 3 -1.61 11.00 -29.65
CA ARG A 3 -0.36 10.24 -29.47
C ARG A 3 0.07 10.18 -28.00
N ALA A 4 -0.02 11.30 -27.27
CA ALA A 4 0.33 11.36 -25.86
C ALA A 4 -0.49 10.39 -25.01
N ASP A 5 -1.81 10.36 -25.22
CA ASP A 5 -2.72 9.45 -24.51
C ASP A 5 -2.35 7.98 -24.78
N ARG A 6 -1.98 7.64 -26.01
CA ARG A 6 -1.58 6.28 -26.37
C ARG A 6 -0.24 5.86 -25.74
N LEU A 7 0.73 6.76 -25.69
CA LEU A 7 2.00 6.51 -24.99
C LEU A 7 1.76 6.23 -23.50
N PHE A 8 0.88 7.01 -22.87
CA PHE A 8 0.48 6.79 -21.49
C PHE A 8 -0.20 5.43 -21.29
N GLN A 9 -1.15 5.08 -22.15
CA GLN A 9 -1.84 3.80 -22.07
C GLN A 9 -0.88 2.61 -22.24
N ILE A 10 0.12 2.69 -23.12
CA ILE A 10 1.17 1.65 -23.24
C ILE A 10 1.92 1.47 -21.91
N ILE A 11 2.29 2.56 -21.22
CA ILE A 11 2.95 2.47 -19.91
C ILE A 11 2.03 1.80 -18.88
N GLN A 12 0.74 2.13 -18.87
CA GLN A 12 -0.22 1.53 -17.93
C GLN A 12 -0.40 0.03 -18.17
N VAL A 13 -0.49 -0.38 -19.44
CA VAL A 13 -0.58 -1.79 -19.83
C VAL A 13 0.66 -2.56 -19.37
N LEU A 14 1.86 -2.02 -19.60
CA LEU A 14 3.12 -2.63 -19.14
C LEU A 14 3.25 -2.64 -17.60
N ARG A 15 2.74 -1.63 -16.90
CA ARG A 15 2.78 -1.53 -15.43
C ARG A 15 1.87 -2.55 -14.75
N ARG A 16 0.71 -2.87 -15.34
CA ARG A 16 -0.22 -3.87 -14.79
C ARG A 16 0.30 -5.30 -14.90
N SER A 17 1.20 -5.57 -15.85
CA SER A 17 1.72 -6.92 -16.07
C SER A 17 3.07 -7.13 -15.42
N SER A 18 3.18 -8.19 -14.61
CA SER A 18 4.46 -8.69 -14.09
C SER A 18 5.19 -9.61 -15.08
N LYS A 19 4.59 -9.90 -16.25
CA LYS A 19 5.14 -10.73 -17.32
C LYS A 19 5.36 -9.92 -18.60
N PRO A 20 6.29 -10.31 -19.48
CA PRO A 20 6.46 -9.67 -20.78
C PRO A 20 5.16 -9.70 -21.61
N LEU A 21 4.76 -8.55 -22.14
CA LEU A 21 3.58 -8.40 -23.01
C LEU A 21 4.00 -8.23 -24.46
N THR A 22 3.37 -8.97 -25.36
CA THR A 22 3.64 -8.85 -26.80
C THR A 22 3.02 -7.58 -27.37
N ALA A 23 3.59 -7.09 -28.48
CA ALA A 23 3.02 -5.96 -29.21
C ALA A 23 1.61 -6.26 -29.74
N ASP A 24 1.29 -7.53 -30.02
CA ASP A 24 -0.05 -7.95 -30.45
C ASP A 24 -1.08 -7.83 -29.32
N ALA A 25 -0.71 -8.22 -28.10
CA ALA A 25 -1.57 -8.06 -26.92
C ALA A 25 -1.86 -6.59 -26.63
N MET A 26 -0.84 -5.74 -26.65
CA MET A 26 -0.99 -4.29 -26.46
C MET A 26 -1.80 -3.64 -27.60
N ALA A 27 -1.64 -4.12 -28.84
CA ALA A 27 -2.37 -3.62 -29.99
C ALA A 27 -3.88 -3.94 -29.90
N ALA A 28 -4.21 -5.16 -29.47
CA ALA A 28 -5.60 -5.59 -29.26
C ALA A 28 -6.28 -4.78 -28.14
N GLU A 29 -5.58 -4.55 -27.03
CA GLU A 29 -6.13 -3.82 -25.88
C GLU A 29 -6.30 -2.31 -26.16
N LEU A 30 -5.38 -1.71 -26.92
CA LEU A 30 -5.38 -0.27 -27.22
C LEU A 30 -6.07 0.07 -28.55
N GLU A 31 -6.74 -0.91 -29.17
CA GLU A 31 -7.43 -0.79 -30.46
C GLU A 31 -6.56 -0.10 -31.52
N THR A 32 -5.30 -0.54 -31.62
CA THR A 32 -4.30 0.07 -32.51
C THR A 32 -3.50 -0.99 -33.25
N SER A 33 -2.63 -0.57 -34.16
CA SER A 33 -1.82 -1.51 -34.94
C SER A 33 -0.51 -1.88 -34.22
N LYS A 34 -0.04 -3.12 -34.43
CA LYS A 34 1.26 -3.60 -33.95
C LYS A 34 2.42 -2.66 -34.33
N ARG A 35 2.40 -2.13 -35.57
CA ARG A 35 3.36 -1.12 -36.05
C ARG A 35 3.35 0.15 -35.21
N THR A 36 2.16 0.58 -34.77
CA THR A 36 2.02 1.76 -33.89
C THR A 36 2.59 1.48 -32.51
N ILE A 37 2.32 0.30 -31.93
CA ILE A 37 2.91 -0.12 -30.65
C ILE A 37 4.44 -0.12 -30.71
N TYR A 38 5.04 -0.73 -31.74
CA TYR A 38 6.51 -0.75 -31.86
C TYR A 38 7.12 0.65 -31.93
N ARG A 39 6.53 1.55 -32.73
CA ARG A 39 7.00 2.93 -32.84
C ARG A 39 6.89 3.69 -31.52
N ASP A 40 5.80 3.46 -30.80
CA ASP A 40 5.52 4.12 -29.54
C ASP A 40 6.40 3.58 -28.40
N ILE A 41 6.66 2.28 -28.34
CA ILE A 41 7.66 1.68 -27.45
C ILE A 41 9.06 2.22 -27.73
N ALA A 42 9.47 2.31 -28.99
CA ALA A 42 10.75 2.92 -29.35
C ALA A 42 10.83 4.40 -28.92
N THR A 43 9.71 5.14 -29.02
CA THR A 43 9.62 6.52 -28.52
C THR A 43 9.82 6.56 -27.01
N LEU A 44 9.15 5.68 -26.26
CA LEU A 44 9.25 5.59 -24.80
C LEU A 44 10.67 5.21 -24.33
N MET A 45 11.31 4.24 -24.99
CA MET A 45 12.70 3.87 -24.71
C MET A 45 13.65 5.04 -25.00
N GLY A 46 13.44 5.78 -26.09
CA GLY A 46 14.19 7.00 -26.40
C GLY A 46 14.01 8.11 -25.36
N GLN A 47 12.87 8.13 -24.66
CA GLN A 47 12.59 9.00 -23.53
C GLN A 47 13.10 8.47 -22.18
N ARG A 48 13.94 7.42 -22.19
CA ARG A 48 14.51 6.77 -21.00
C ARG A 48 13.48 6.11 -20.08
N VAL A 49 12.31 5.73 -20.61
CA VAL A 49 11.38 4.87 -19.88
C VAL A 49 12.01 3.46 -19.82
N PRO A 50 12.12 2.83 -18.63
CA PRO A 50 12.88 1.60 -18.44
C PRO A 50 12.09 0.37 -18.94
N ILE A 51 11.86 0.30 -20.24
CA ILE A 51 11.19 -0.83 -20.91
C ILE A 51 12.27 -1.80 -21.39
N ARG A 52 12.24 -3.04 -20.89
CA ARG A 52 13.02 -4.15 -21.42
C ARG A 52 12.18 -4.99 -22.36
N GLY A 53 12.78 -5.49 -23.44
CA GLY A 53 12.11 -6.43 -24.33
C GLY A 53 12.49 -6.23 -25.78
N GLU A 54 12.14 -7.20 -26.59
CA GLU A 54 12.43 -7.23 -28.02
C GLU A 54 11.20 -7.65 -28.82
N ALA A 55 11.19 -7.31 -30.10
CA ALA A 55 10.12 -7.69 -31.00
C ALA A 55 9.99 -9.22 -31.06
N GLY A 56 8.80 -9.74 -30.78
CA GLY A 56 8.52 -11.19 -30.77
C GLY A 56 8.65 -11.85 -29.39
N LEU A 57 9.48 -11.31 -28.50
CA LEU A 57 9.63 -11.79 -27.11
C LEU A 57 8.70 -11.07 -26.13
N GLY A 58 8.32 -9.83 -26.46
CA GLY A 58 7.46 -8.99 -25.62
C GLY A 58 8.26 -8.01 -24.76
N TYR A 59 7.53 -7.15 -24.05
CA TYR A 59 8.06 -6.00 -23.32
C TYR A 59 7.60 -6.00 -21.87
N VAL A 60 8.48 -5.59 -20.98
CA VAL A 60 8.24 -5.45 -19.54
C VAL A 60 8.83 -4.13 -19.05
N LEU A 61 8.17 -3.49 -18.10
CA LEU A 61 8.71 -2.33 -17.41
C LEU A 61 9.62 -2.80 -16.27
N GLU A 62 10.90 -2.42 -16.26
CA GLU A 62 11.82 -2.77 -15.17
C GLU A 62 11.39 -2.10 -13.85
N GLY A 63 11.54 -2.85 -12.75
CA GLY A 63 11.41 -2.29 -11.41
C GLY A 63 12.69 -1.58 -10.96
N GLY A 64 12.56 -0.56 -10.12
CA GLY A 64 13.71 0.07 -9.46
C GLY A 64 14.11 1.47 -9.95
N PHE A 65 13.30 2.12 -10.79
CA PHE A 65 13.46 3.55 -11.06
C PHE A 65 12.65 4.37 -10.04
N ASP A 66 13.28 5.38 -9.44
CA ASP A 66 12.59 6.51 -8.79
C ASP A 66 11.37 6.86 -9.62
N LEU A 67 10.21 7.00 -8.96
CA LEU A 67 8.93 7.18 -9.66
C LEU A 67 9.12 8.12 -10.87
N PRO A 68 9.03 7.62 -12.12
CA PRO A 68 9.01 8.52 -13.27
C PRO A 68 7.85 9.49 -13.08
N PRO A 69 7.88 10.73 -13.64
CA PRO A 69 6.84 11.72 -13.42
C PRO A 69 5.47 11.06 -13.57
N LEU A 70 4.79 10.85 -12.46
CA LEU A 70 3.46 10.26 -12.48
C LEU A 70 2.60 11.33 -13.13
N MET A 71 2.08 11.03 -14.32
CA MET A 71 1.07 11.84 -14.96
C MET A 71 -0.23 11.60 -14.19
N LEU A 72 -0.36 12.27 -13.05
CA LEU A 72 -1.56 12.26 -12.23
C LEU A 72 -2.56 13.24 -12.83
N THR A 73 -3.80 12.80 -12.92
CA THR A 73 -4.96 13.67 -13.14
C THR A 73 -5.20 14.56 -11.92
N SER A 74 -6.03 15.59 -12.07
CA SER A 74 -6.42 16.46 -10.94
C SER A 74 -7.02 15.64 -9.80
N ASP A 75 -7.94 14.73 -10.11
CA ASP A 75 -8.64 13.90 -9.13
C ASP A 75 -7.68 12.94 -8.40
N GLU A 76 -6.70 12.39 -9.11
CA GLU A 76 -5.68 11.53 -8.49
C GLU A 76 -4.74 12.32 -7.56
N ILE A 77 -4.43 13.58 -7.91
CA ILE A 77 -3.68 14.48 -7.04
C ILE A 77 -4.50 14.78 -5.77
N GLU A 78 -5.78 15.13 -5.90
CA GLU A 78 -6.65 15.38 -4.75
C GLU A 78 -6.74 14.15 -3.84
N ALA A 79 -6.95 12.96 -4.43
CA ALA A 79 -7.00 11.71 -3.68
C ALA A 79 -5.68 11.43 -2.94
N ALA A 80 -4.54 11.65 -3.59
CA ALA A 80 -3.22 11.46 -2.99
C ALA A 80 -2.97 12.45 -1.85
N VAL A 81 -3.32 13.72 -2.03
CA VAL A 81 -3.17 14.77 -1.01
C VAL A 81 -4.08 14.48 0.18
N LEU A 82 -5.35 14.13 -0.04
CA LEU A 82 -6.29 13.76 1.02
C LEU A 82 -5.78 12.55 1.82
N GLY A 83 -5.32 11.50 1.13
CA GLY A 83 -4.74 10.32 1.76
C GLY A 83 -3.49 10.65 2.57
N ALA A 84 -2.58 11.47 2.01
CA ALA A 84 -1.39 11.91 2.70
C ALA A 84 -1.71 12.76 3.95
N GLN A 85 -2.69 13.67 3.89
CA GLN A 85 -3.16 14.41 5.05
C GLN A 85 -3.72 13.47 6.14
N TRP A 86 -4.50 12.46 5.75
CA TRP A 86 -5.02 11.47 6.68
C TRP A 86 -3.89 10.71 7.40
N VAL A 87 -2.87 10.29 6.64
CA VAL A 87 -1.66 9.63 7.18
C VAL A 87 -0.81 10.59 8.01
N ALA A 88 -0.71 11.88 7.65
CA ALA A 88 0.03 12.87 8.41
C ALA A 88 -0.56 13.07 9.82
N GLY A 89 -1.88 12.97 9.96
CA GLY A 89 -2.55 13.02 11.27
C GLY A 89 -2.53 11.69 12.04
N ARG A 90 -2.55 10.54 11.34
CA ARG A 90 -2.84 9.22 11.96
C ARG A 90 -1.71 8.18 11.85
N GLY A 91 -0.71 8.41 11.02
CA GLY A 91 0.50 7.61 10.95
C GLY A 91 1.31 7.71 12.23
N ASP A 92 2.27 6.82 12.41
CA ASP A 92 3.39 7.05 13.34
C ASP A 92 4.30 8.17 12.80
N PRO A 93 5.23 8.72 13.62
CA PRO A 93 6.04 9.87 13.24
C PRO A 93 6.78 9.72 11.90
N ALA A 94 7.25 8.52 11.56
CA ALA A 94 7.93 8.26 10.31
C ALA A 94 6.98 8.35 9.10
N LEU A 95 5.80 7.73 9.18
CA LEU A 95 4.78 7.85 8.13
C LEU A 95 4.22 9.27 8.02
N ALA A 96 4.05 9.96 9.15
CA ALA A 96 3.55 11.33 9.14
C ALA A 96 4.53 12.27 8.43
N ARG A 97 5.84 12.10 8.65
CA ARG A 97 6.87 12.81 7.90
C ARG A 97 6.85 12.45 6.42
N ALA A 98 6.86 11.15 6.09
CA ALA A 98 6.82 10.68 4.71
C ALA A 98 5.60 11.20 3.94
N ALA A 99 4.45 11.33 4.59
CA ALA A 99 3.25 11.88 3.99
C ALA A 99 3.37 13.39 3.67
N ARG A 100 3.96 14.19 4.57
CA ARG A 100 4.25 15.61 4.28
C ARG A 100 5.26 15.75 3.14
N ASP A 101 6.30 14.93 3.14
CA ASP A 101 7.32 14.91 2.09
C ASP A 101 6.71 14.50 0.74
N LEU A 102 5.75 13.58 0.73
CA LEU A 102 5.01 13.18 -0.47
C LEU A 102 4.24 14.36 -1.06
N VAL A 103 3.48 15.10 -0.24
CA VAL A 103 2.73 16.30 -0.70
C VAL A 103 3.69 17.34 -1.26
N ALA A 104 4.81 17.60 -0.58
CA ALA A 104 5.82 18.55 -1.05
C ALA A 104 6.43 18.13 -2.40
N LYS A 105 6.70 16.83 -2.59
CA LYS A 105 7.20 16.29 -3.86
C LYS A 105 6.16 16.39 -4.98
N ILE A 106 4.88 16.17 -4.69
CA ILE A 106 3.80 16.35 -5.67
C ILE A 106 3.72 17.83 -6.06
N ALA A 107 3.69 18.76 -5.11
CA ALA A 107 3.66 20.20 -5.37
C ALA A 107 4.84 20.68 -6.24
N ALA A 108 6.04 20.11 -6.02
CA ALA A 108 7.24 20.47 -6.76
C ALA A 108 7.29 19.92 -8.20
N THR A 109 6.52 18.87 -8.51
CA THR A 109 6.60 18.15 -9.79
C THR A 109 5.41 18.38 -10.71
N VAL A 110 4.27 18.83 -10.17
CA VAL A 110 3.08 19.13 -10.98
C VAL A 110 3.23 20.43 -11.79
N PRO A 111 2.61 20.53 -12.99
CA PRO A 111 2.53 21.78 -13.74
C PRO A 111 1.91 22.93 -12.94
N GLU A 112 2.32 24.18 -13.21
CA GLU A 112 1.85 25.39 -12.50
C GLU A 112 0.32 25.43 -12.33
N ARG A 113 -0.43 25.12 -13.39
CA ARG A 113 -1.90 25.11 -13.39
C ARG A 113 -2.55 24.14 -12.39
N LEU A 114 -1.82 23.11 -11.95
CA LEU A 114 -2.30 22.08 -11.02
C LEU A 114 -1.77 22.29 -9.59
N ARG A 115 -0.89 23.27 -9.35
CA ARG A 115 -0.41 23.58 -7.99
C ARG A 115 -1.53 23.95 -7.01
N PRO A 116 -2.57 24.71 -7.39
CA PRO A 116 -3.68 25.01 -6.47
C PRO A 116 -4.37 23.75 -5.94
N VAL A 117 -4.50 22.70 -6.76
CA VAL A 117 -5.10 21.41 -6.38
C VAL A 117 -4.32 20.74 -5.23
N VAL A 118 -3.02 21.02 -5.11
CA VAL A 118 -2.16 20.47 -4.06
C VAL A 118 -2.10 21.36 -2.83
N LEU A 119 -1.97 22.67 -3.03
CA LEU A 119 -1.73 23.65 -1.96
C LEU A 119 -3.02 24.11 -1.28
N GLU A 120 -4.12 24.15 -2.04
CA GLU A 120 -5.45 24.57 -1.62
C GLU A 120 -6.47 23.49 -1.99
N PRO A 121 -6.31 22.25 -1.49
CA PRO A 121 -7.20 21.16 -1.86
C PRO A 121 -8.63 21.47 -1.39
N ALA A 122 -9.62 21.18 -2.22
CA ALA A 122 -11.04 21.31 -1.88
C ALA A 122 -11.49 20.28 -0.82
N VAL A 123 -10.62 19.32 -0.50
CA VAL A 123 -10.83 18.26 0.48
C VAL A 123 -9.79 18.35 1.59
N ALA A 124 -10.21 18.10 2.83
CA ALA A 124 -9.33 18.07 3.99
C ALA A 124 -9.63 16.87 4.87
N SER A 125 -8.57 16.24 5.40
CA SER A 125 -8.75 15.30 6.52
C SER A 125 -9.08 16.09 7.79
N PRO A 126 -10.05 15.63 8.61
CA PRO A 126 -10.30 16.22 9.93
C PRO A 126 -9.01 16.28 10.77
N PRO A 127 -8.75 17.40 11.46
CA PRO A 127 -7.62 17.49 12.38
C PRO A 127 -7.76 16.43 13.48
N VAL A 128 -6.63 15.99 14.03
CA VAL A 128 -6.65 15.09 15.19
C VAL A 128 -6.67 15.97 16.43
N TRP A 129 -7.83 16.07 17.08
CA TRP A 129 -8.04 16.94 18.25
C TRP A 129 -7.45 16.37 19.54
N GLU A 130 -7.24 15.05 19.60
CA GLU A 130 -6.71 14.39 20.79
C GLU A 130 -5.22 14.05 20.61
N PRO A 131 -4.34 14.48 21.55
CA PRO A 131 -2.96 14.01 21.58
C PRO A 131 -2.98 12.49 21.81
N ARG A 132 -2.60 11.75 20.76
CA ARG A 132 -2.50 10.29 20.84
C ARG A 132 -1.46 9.91 21.89
N LYS A 133 -1.82 8.99 22.78
CA LYS A 133 -0.84 8.34 23.66
C LYS A 133 0.29 7.79 22.79
N GLN A 134 1.52 8.11 23.18
CA GLN A 134 2.69 7.60 22.50
C GLN A 134 2.66 6.07 22.62
N ASP A 135 2.61 5.38 21.48
CA ASP A 135 2.70 3.91 21.48
C ASP A 135 4.06 3.53 22.07
N VAL A 136 4.08 2.54 22.96
CA VAL A 136 5.31 1.90 23.44
C VAL A 136 6.04 1.20 22.28
N LEU A 137 5.28 0.75 21.27
CA LEU A 137 5.80 0.12 20.07
C LEU A 137 6.31 1.16 19.06
N ASP A 138 7.58 1.02 18.69
CA ASP A 138 8.10 1.64 17.46
C ASP A 138 7.45 0.99 16.23
N MET A 139 6.42 1.65 15.70
CA MET A 139 5.67 1.17 14.55
C MET A 139 6.51 1.08 13.26
N ALA A 140 7.56 1.89 13.12
CA ALA A 140 8.48 1.77 11.99
C ALA A 140 9.27 0.46 12.08
N ARG A 141 9.74 0.12 13.28
CA ARG A 141 10.39 -1.17 13.54
C ARG A 141 9.43 -2.35 13.35
N VAL A 142 8.17 -2.23 13.78
CA VAL A 142 7.15 -3.27 13.55
C VAL A 142 6.94 -3.52 12.05
N ARG A 143 6.82 -2.45 11.24
CA ARG A 143 6.72 -2.59 9.77
C ARG A 143 7.93 -3.32 9.20
N ALA A 144 9.15 -2.97 9.61
CA ALA A 144 10.36 -3.64 9.17
C ALA A 144 10.35 -5.14 9.52
N TRP A 145 9.87 -5.50 10.71
CA TRP A 145 9.74 -6.90 11.14
C TRP A 145 8.69 -7.69 10.35
N ILE A 146 7.57 -7.04 10.02
CA ILE A 146 6.54 -7.61 9.14
C ILE A 146 7.13 -7.91 7.76
N HIS A 147 7.84 -6.95 7.16
CA HIS A 147 8.48 -7.15 5.86
C HIS A 147 9.55 -8.25 5.88
N ALA A 148 10.28 -8.39 7.01
CA ALA A 148 11.26 -9.44 7.21
C ALA A 148 10.64 -10.82 7.54
N GLY A 149 9.34 -10.92 7.79
CA GLY A 149 8.69 -12.17 8.18
C GLY A 149 9.16 -12.69 9.54
N ARG A 150 9.42 -11.78 10.48
CA ARG A 150 9.97 -12.09 11.81
C ARG A 150 8.91 -12.04 12.92
N LYS A 151 9.12 -12.82 13.97
CA LYS A 151 8.20 -12.93 15.11
C LYS A 151 8.31 -11.73 16.06
N LEU A 152 7.25 -11.49 16.81
CA LEU A 152 7.21 -10.55 17.93
C LEU A 152 6.66 -11.24 19.17
N THR A 153 7.24 -10.95 20.33
CA THR A 153 6.63 -11.30 21.62
C THR A 153 6.09 -10.04 22.27
N LEU A 154 4.81 -10.05 22.66
CA LEU A 154 4.16 -8.93 23.33
C LEU A 154 3.82 -9.31 24.77
N GLN A 155 4.08 -8.40 25.70
CA GLN A 155 3.37 -8.34 26.96
C GLN A 155 2.12 -7.47 26.74
N TYR A 156 0.96 -8.10 26.87
CA TYR A 156 -0.31 -7.53 26.45
C TYR A 156 -1.33 -7.56 27.57
N ARG A 157 -1.98 -6.41 27.82
CA ARG A 157 -3.10 -6.30 28.76
C ARG A 157 -4.43 -6.36 28.00
N ASP A 158 -5.25 -7.35 28.32
CA ASP A 158 -6.56 -7.50 27.69
C ASP A 158 -7.63 -6.54 28.27
N GLU A 159 -8.88 -6.70 27.84
CA GLU A 159 -10.01 -5.87 28.29
C GLU A 159 -10.43 -6.12 29.74
N GLN A 160 -10.05 -7.27 30.28
CA GLN A 160 -10.28 -7.65 31.67
C GLN A 160 -9.05 -7.37 32.54
N GLU A 161 -8.14 -6.51 32.06
CA GLU A 161 -6.88 -6.12 32.70
C GLU A 161 -5.90 -7.28 32.95
N ARG A 162 -6.09 -8.42 32.29
CA ARG A 162 -5.19 -9.57 32.44
C ARG A 162 -3.97 -9.40 31.54
N GLU A 163 -2.81 -9.51 32.15
CA GLU A 163 -1.53 -9.47 31.45
C GLU A 163 -1.18 -10.85 30.91
N THR A 164 -0.78 -10.89 29.65
CA THR A 164 -0.38 -12.12 28.97
C THR A 164 0.86 -11.88 28.12
N ARG A 165 1.80 -12.83 28.12
CA ARG A 165 2.94 -12.83 27.20
C ARG A 165 2.61 -13.72 26.00
N ARG A 166 2.69 -13.17 24.79
CA ARG A 166 2.26 -13.85 23.56
C ARG A 166 3.26 -13.66 22.43
N THR A 167 3.70 -14.76 21.84
CA THR A 167 4.45 -14.73 20.58
C THR A 167 3.48 -14.77 19.40
N LEU A 168 3.72 -13.87 18.44
CA LEU A 168 2.88 -13.71 17.27
C LEU A 168 3.69 -13.56 15.98
N TRP A 169 3.05 -13.92 14.86
CA TRP A 169 3.57 -13.73 13.51
C TRP A 169 2.88 -12.52 12.90
N PRO A 170 3.46 -11.32 13.00
CA PRO A 170 2.82 -10.09 12.53
C PRO A 170 2.84 -10.03 10.99
N PHE A 171 1.73 -9.65 10.36
CA PHE A 171 1.67 -9.52 8.89
C PHE A 171 0.93 -8.26 8.38
N LEU A 172 0.28 -7.50 9.27
CA LEU A 172 -0.46 -6.28 8.93
C LEU A 172 -0.57 -5.36 10.15
N ILE A 173 -0.46 -4.05 9.90
CA ILE A 173 -0.88 -3.00 10.82
C ILE A 173 -2.12 -2.34 10.21
N GLY A 174 -3.22 -2.30 10.97
CA GLY A 174 -4.41 -1.53 10.63
C GLY A 174 -4.41 -0.20 11.36
N TYR A 175 -4.68 0.88 10.65
CA TYR A 175 -4.89 2.21 11.23
C TYR A 175 -6.40 2.49 11.27
N ARG A 176 -6.96 2.65 12.47
CA ARG A 176 -8.31 3.21 12.68
C ARG A 176 -8.20 4.69 13.03
N GLU A 177 -9.35 5.36 13.18
CA GLU A 177 -9.41 6.78 13.52
C GLU A 177 -8.62 7.12 14.78
N THR A 178 -8.75 6.31 15.83
CA THR A 178 -8.16 6.58 17.14
C THR A 178 -7.16 5.52 17.60
N THR A 179 -7.17 4.33 16.99
CA THR A 179 -6.36 3.19 17.45
C THR A 179 -5.60 2.54 16.30
N ARG A 180 -4.44 1.95 16.62
CA ARG A 180 -3.69 1.11 15.70
C ARG A 180 -3.83 -0.35 16.13
N LEU A 181 -3.94 -1.22 15.15
CA LEU A 181 -4.18 -2.63 15.32
C LEU A 181 -3.03 -3.41 14.70
N LEU A 182 -2.36 -4.23 15.50
CA LEU A 182 -1.43 -5.23 15.01
C LEU A 182 -2.18 -6.54 14.77
N VAL A 183 -2.14 -7.03 13.53
CA VAL A 183 -2.76 -8.31 13.17
C VAL A 183 -1.67 -9.35 12.97
N GLY A 184 -1.87 -10.51 13.62
CA GLY A 184 -0.91 -11.60 13.55
C GLY A 184 -1.52 -12.95 13.88
N TRP A 185 -0.81 -14.01 13.52
CA TRP A 185 -1.10 -15.36 14.02
C TRP A 185 -0.53 -15.50 15.42
N CYS A 186 -1.34 -15.90 16.41
CA CYS A 186 -0.90 -16.05 17.79
C CYS A 186 -0.55 -17.52 18.08
N GLU A 187 0.70 -17.81 18.44
CA GLU A 187 1.15 -19.20 18.69
C GLU A 187 0.41 -19.82 19.89
N MET A 188 0.17 -19.04 20.96
CA MET A 188 -0.56 -19.50 22.14
C MET A 188 -2.01 -19.91 21.84
N ARG A 189 -2.66 -19.28 20.86
CA ARG A 189 -4.06 -19.57 20.51
C ARG A 189 -4.23 -20.44 19.28
N GLY A 190 -3.18 -20.59 18.47
CA GLY A 190 -3.25 -21.30 17.19
C GLY A 190 -4.23 -20.65 16.21
N ASP A 191 -4.36 -19.33 16.24
CA ASP A 191 -5.37 -18.61 15.45
C ASP A 191 -4.98 -17.14 15.21
N PHE A 192 -5.64 -16.49 14.24
CA PHE A 192 -5.47 -15.08 13.93
C PHE A 192 -6.08 -14.20 15.02
N ARG A 193 -5.29 -13.21 15.48
CA ARG A 193 -5.74 -12.24 16.48
C ARG A 193 -5.32 -10.83 16.11
N THR A 194 -6.11 -9.90 16.61
CA THR A 194 -5.90 -8.47 16.45
C THR A 194 -5.60 -7.88 17.82
N PHE A 195 -4.47 -7.19 17.93
CA PHE A 195 -3.99 -6.56 19.16
C PHE A 195 -4.02 -5.06 18.99
N ARG A 196 -4.64 -4.33 19.93
CA ARG A 196 -4.52 -2.86 19.94
C ARG A 196 -3.15 -2.46 20.46
N THR A 197 -2.43 -1.60 19.75
CA THR A 197 -1.05 -1.21 20.12
C THR A 197 -1.00 -0.41 21.42
N ASP A 198 -2.06 0.33 21.74
CA ASP A 198 -2.21 1.12 22.97
C ASP A 198 -2.35 0.27 24.25
N ARG A 199 -2.57 -1.04 24.11
CA ARG A 199 -2.65 -2.01 25.22
C ARG A 199 -1.40 -2.89 25.35
N VAL A 200 -0.38 -2.62 24.55
CA VAL A 200 0.91 -3.31 24.64
C VAL A 200 1.74 -2.63 25.73
N LEU A 201 2.18 -3.43 26.70
CA LEU A 201 3.03 -2.97 27.80
C LEU A 201 4.50 -3.02 27.40
N GLU A 202 4.90 -4.10 26.73
CA GLU A 202 6.27 -4.31 26.26
C GLU A 202 6.25 -5.16 24.98
N ALA A 203 7.24 -4.96 24.11
CA ALA A 203 7.41 -5.72 22.87
C ALA A 203 8.86 -6.11 22.65
N GLU A 204 9.08 -7.40 22.44
CA GLU A 204 10.37 -7.99 22.14
C GLU A 204 10.41 -8.42 20.66
N PHE A 205 11.43 -7.93 19.95
CA PHE A 205 11.65 -8.14 18.52
C PHE A 205 12.56 -9.34 18.30
N LEU A 206 11.96 -10.49 17.99
CA LEU A 206 12.71 -11.75 17.81
C LEU A 206 13.38 -11.79 16.43
N GLU A 207 14.57 -12.39 16.34
CA GLU A 207 15.23 -12.61 15.06
C GLU A 207 14.64 -13.77 14.27
N ASP A 208 13.94 -14.67 14.97
CA ASP A 208 13.26 -15.83 14.41
C ASP A 208 12.26 -15.44 13.32
N ARG A 209 12.35 -16.13 12.20
CA ARG A 209 11.37 -16.04 11.12
C ARG A 209 10.25 -17.04 11.34
N TYR A 210 9.03 -16.67 10.95
CA TYR A 210 7.91 -17.60 10.91
C TYR A 210 7.82 -18.28 9.52
N PRO A 211 7.27 -19.52 9.43
CA PRO A 211 7.39 -20.36 8.24
C PRO A 211 6.60 -19.88 7.02
N ALA A 212 5.60 -19.01 7.21
CA ALA A 212 4.75 -18.51 6.14
C ALA A 212 5.18 -17.13 5.65
N ARG A 213 4.96 -16.81 4.36
CA ARG A 213 5.13 -15.43 3.88
C ARG A 213 4.01 -14.52 4.43
N PRO A 214 4.28 -13.24 4.75
CA PRO A 214 3.24 -12.30 5.22
C PRO A 214 2.01 -12.23 4.30
N ALA A 215 2.20 -12.30 2.98
CA ALA A 215 1.12 -12.29 2.00
C ALA A 215 0.19 -13.52 2.12
N VAL A 216 0.75 -14.70 2.41
CA VAL A 216 -0.03 -15.94 2.62
C VAL A 216 -0.83 -15.85 3.92
N LEU A 217 -0.23 -15.34 4.99
CA LEU A 217 -0.93 -15.11 6.26
C LEU A 217 -2.08 -14.10 6.08
N ARG A 218 -1.86 -13.02 5.32
CA ARG A 218 -2.89 -12.03 5.00
C ARG A 218 -4.06 -12.63 4.24
N ALA A 219 -3.81 -13.44 3.22
CA ALA A 219 -4.86 -14.11 2.45
C ALA A 219 -5.68 -15.08 3.32
N ARG A 220 -5.01 -15.88 4.17
CA ARG A 220 -5.69 -16.78 5.13
C ARG A 220 -6.55 -16.02 6.14
N TRP A 221 -6.03 -14.92 6.67
CA TRP A 221 -6.77 -14.06 7.59
C TRP A 221 -8.01 -13.44 6.94
N GLN A 222 -7.90 -12.95 5.70
CA GLN A 222 -9.04 -12.42 4.94
C GLN A 222 -10.11 -13.50 4.72
N ALA A 223 -9.72 -14.70 4.30
CA ALA A 223 -10.65 -15.81 4.13
C ALA A 223 -11.35 -16.20 5.44
N ALA A 224 -10.62 -16.23 6.56
CA ALA A 224 -11.19 -16.49 7.88
C ALA A 224 -12.22 -15.41 8.29
N LYS A 225 -11.93 -14.13 8.02
CA LYS A 225 -12.86 -13.03 8.31
C LYS A 225 -14.11 -13.05 7.42
N GLU A 226 -13.97 -13.38 6.14
CA GLU A 226 -15.12 -13.57 5.25
C GLU A 226 -16.00 -14.74 5.71
N ALA A 227 -15.40 -15.85 6.17
CA ALA A 227 -16.14 -16.99 6.70
C ALA A 227 -16.88 -16.63 8.00
N GLU A 228 -16.24 -15.94 8.95
CA GLU A 228 -16.88 -15.41 10.15
C GLU A 228 -18.05 -14.48 9.83
N TRP A 229 -17.91 -13.60 8.82
CA TRP A 229 -18.98 -12.70 8.37
C TRP A 229 -20.19 -13.46 7.84
N ARG A 230 -19.96 -14.44 6.95
CA ARG A 230 -21.03 -15.30 6.40
C ARG A 230 -21.71 -16.11 7.49
N ALA A 231 -20.96 -16.63 8.47
CA ALA A 231 -21.49 -17.40 9.58
C ALA A 231 -22.38 -16.56 10.54
N ARG A 232 -22.21 -15.23 10.57
CA ARG A 232 -23.03 -14.31 11.38
C ARG A 232 -24.37 -13.96 10.74
N GLY A 233 -24.72 -14.53 9.58
CA GLY A 233 -26.00 -14.30 8.92
C GLY A 233 -26.18 -12.88 8.39
N CYS A 234 -25.09 -12.17 8.11
CA CYS A 234 -25.16 -10.85 7.48
C CYS A 234 -25.40 -11.02 5.96
N ASP A 235 -26.62 -10.73 5.49
CA ASP A 235 -27.04 -10.81 4.08
C ASP A 235 -26.41 -9.73 3.15
N GLY A 236 -25.40 -9.01 3.63
CA GLY A 236 -24.68 -7.97 2.88
C GLY A 236 -23.28 -8.42 2.44
N PRO A 237 -22.70 -7.78 1.39
CA PRO A 237 -21.33 -8.04 1.00
C PRO A 237 -20.40 -7.80 2.20
N PRO A 238 -19.36 -8.63 2.40
CA PRO A 238 -18.40 -8.42 3.46
C PRO A 238 -17.78 -7.02 3.34
N PRO A 239 -17.36 -6.40 4.46
CA PRO A 239 -16.74 -5.08 4.42
C PRO A 239 -15.59 -5.07 3.41
N PRO A 240 -15.42 -3.97 2.65
CA PRO A 240 -14.46 -3.91 1.56
C PRO A 240 -13.06 -4.24 2.09
N ARG A 241 -12.33 -5.04 1.31
CA ARG A 241 -10.97 -5.46 1.62
C ARG A 241 -10.13 -4.22 1.91
N PRO A 242 -9.34 -4.17 3.02
CA PRO A 242 -8.36 -3.11 3.17
C PRO A 242 -7.38 -3.23 2.01
N GLN A 243 -7.43 -2.27 1.09
CA GLN A 243 -6.52 -2.14 -0.05
C GLN A 243 -5.11 -1.80 0.44
#